data_AF-A0A0L1IXG7-F1
#
_entry.id   AF-A0A0L1IXG7-F1
#
_cell.length_a   1.000
_cell.length_b   1.000
_cell.length_c   1.000
_cell.angle_alpha   90.00
_cell.angle_beta   90.00
_cell.angle_gamma   90.00
#
_symmetry.space_group_name_H-M   'P 1'
#
loop_
_entity.id
_entity.type
_entity.pdbx_description
1 polymer ?
#
loop_
_entity_poly.entity_id
_entity_poly.type
_entity_poly.pdbx_seq_one_letter_code
_entity_poly.pdbx_strand_id
1 'polypeptide(L)' 'MRSRPLTYLTRNSIKKPKTHRYPSLKGVDPKFRRNHRHALHGTMKALKERKEGKREIA' A
#
# COMPACT_ATOMS: atom_id res chain seq x y z
N MET A 1 -46.98 -11.25 -15.60
CA MET A 1 -45.56 -10.87 -15.37
C MET A 1 -45.37 -10.62 -13.88
N ARG A 2 -44.77 -11.56 -13.12
CA ARG A 2 -44.50 -11.36 -11.68
C ARG A 2 -43.15 -10.66 -11.53
N SER A 3 -43.18 -9.41 -11.08
CA SER A 3 -42.00 -8.65 -10.67
C SER A 3 -41.23 -9.42 -9.61
N ARG A 4 -39.98 -9.78 -9.88
CA ARG A 4 -39.10 -10.46 -8.92
C ARG A 4 -38.80 -9.45 -7.80
N PRO A 5 -39.15 -9.71 -6.54
CA PRO A 5 -38.95 -8.73 -5.48
C PRO A 5 -37.45 -8.57 -5.19
N LEU A 6 -36.96 -7.32 -5.15
CA LEU A 6 -35.57 -6.87 -4.92
C LEU A 6 -34.99 -7.26 -3.53
N THR A 7 -35.47 -8.35 -2.94
CA THR A 7 -35.28 -8.64 -1.51
C THR A 7 -33.91 -9.24 -1.20
N TYR A 8 -33.11 -9.66 -2.18
CA TYR A 8 -31.82 -10.30 -1.90
C TYR A 8 -30.67 -9.30 -1.74
N LEU A 9 -30.67 -8.22 -2.54
CA LEU A 9 -29.66 -7.15 -2.45
C LEU A 9 -29.81 -6.30 -1.19
N THR A 10 -31.01 -6.20 -0.63
CA THR A 10 -31.27 -5.41 0.58
C THR A 10 -30.91 -6.17 1.87
N ARG A 11 -30.95 -7.50 1.86
CA ARG A 11 -30.61 -8.36 3.00
C ARG A 11 -29.11 -8.37 3.28
N ASN A 12 -28.29 -8.33 2.23
CA ASN A 12 -26.84 -8.23 2.35
C ASN A 12 -26.45 -6.78 2.10
N SER A 13 -26.21 -6.00 3.17
CA SER A 13 -25.81 -4.60 3.03
C SER A 13 -24.60 -4.49 2.10
N ILE A 14 -24.70 -3.66 1.06
CA ILE A 14 -23.56 -3.35 0.17
C ILE A 14 -22.45 -2.76 1.04
N LYS A 15 -21.41 -3.55 1.29
CA LYS A 15 -20.30 -3.14 2.15
C LYS A 15 -19.38 -2.22 1.36
N LYS A 16 -18.91 -1.17 2.03
CA LYS A 16 -17.86 -0.31 1.49
C LYS A 16 -16.58 -1.14 1.27
N PRO A 17 -15.78 -0.82 0.24
CA PRO A 17 -14.49 -1.47 0.07
C PRO A 17 -13.62 -1.24 1.31
N LYS A 18 -12.89 -2.27 1.74
CA LYS A 18 -11.97 -2.15 2.87
C LYS A 18 -10.76 -1.31 2.46
N THR A 19 -10.53 -0.20 3.14
CA THR A 19 -9.31 0.60 2.99
C THR A 19 -8.27 0.12 4.00
N HIS A 20 -7.12 -0.35 3.52
CA HIS A 20 -5.98 -0.68 4.37
C HIS A 20 -5.03 0.52 4.49
N ARG A 21 -4.26 0.60 5.58
CA ARG A 21 -3.30 1.68 5.83
C ARG A 21 -2.26 1.81 4.71
N TYR A 22 -1.87 0.70 4.09
CA TYR A 22 -0.87 0.67 3.02
C TYR A 22 -1.49 0.14 1.72
N PRO A 23 -1.85 1.02 0.77
CA PRO A 23 -2.38 0.61 -0.52
C PRO A 23 -1.26 0.11 -1.45
N SER A 24 -1.64 -0.62 -2.50
CA SER A 24 -0.70 -0.98 -3.56
C SER A 24 -0.36 0.26 -4.38
N LEU A 25 0.92 0.45 -4.72
CA LEU A 25 1.32 1.53 -5.63
C LEU A 25 1.09 1.17 -7.11
N LYS A 26 0.36 0.09 -7.47
CA LYS A 26 0.21 -0.35 -8.87
C LYS A 26 -0.52 0.75 -9.67
N GLY A 27 0.02 1.13 -10.82
CA GLY A 27 -0.52 2.22 -11.65
C GLY A 27 0.05 3.62 -11.36
N VAL A 28 0.90 3.77 -10.35
CA VAL A 28 1.63 5.03 -10.11
C VAL A 28 2.73 5.21 -11.16
N ASP A 29 3.06 6.47 -11.49
CA ASP A 29 4.10 6.84 -12.45
C ASP A 29 5.39 5.99 -12.29
N PRO A 30 5.87 5.32 -13.35
CA PRO A 30 7.07 4.51 -13.29
C PRO A 30 8.32 5.27 -12.83
N LYS A 31 8.47 6.56 -13.14
CA LYS A 31 9.63 7.35 -12.72
C LYS A 31 9.61 7.59 -11.21
N PHE A 32 8.46 8.01 -10.68
CA PHE A 32 8.23 8.14 -9.24
C PHE A 32 8.47 6.83 -8.49
N ARG A 33 7.90 5.72 -8.98
CA ARG A 33 8.08 4.39 -8.34
C ARG A 33 9.54 3.94 -8.33
N ARG A 34 10.29 4.18 -9.40
CA ARG A 34 11.73 3.84 -9.44
C ARG A 34 12.49 4.65 -8.40
N ASN A 35 12.30 5.96 -8.37
CA ASN A 35 12.94 6.84 -7.38
C ASN A 35 12.61 6.41 -5.95
N HIS A 36 11.33 6.16 -5.65
CA HIS A 36 10.90 5.74 -4.32
C HIS A 36 11.57 4.43 -3.87
N ARG A 37 11.73 3.45 -4.77
CA ARG A 37 12.49 2.23 -4.47
C ARG A 37 13.95 2.53 -4.13
N HIS A 38 14.63 3.34 -4.92
CA HIS A 38 16.04 3.68 -4.68
C HIS A 38 16.23 4.42 -3.36
N ALA A 39 15.34 5.37 -3.03
CA ALA A 39 15.38 6.09 -1.76
C ALA A 39 15.21 5.15 -0.56
N LEU A 40 14.22 4.25 -0.60
CA LEU A 40 14.00 3.26 0.46
C LEU A 40 15.17 2.28 0.61
N HIS A 41 15.78 1.85 -0.49
CA HIS A 41 16.97 1.00 -0.43
C HIS A 41 18.17 1.72 0.16
N GLY A 42 18.36 3.00 -0.17
CA GLY A 42 19.42 3.84 0.39
C GLY A 42 19.28 4.01 1.90
N THR A 43 18.08 4.35 2.38
CA THR A 43 17.82 4.50 3.82
C THR A 43 18.01 3.18 4.56
N MET A 44 17.53 2.07 4.00
CA MET A 44 17.73 0.73 4.60
C MET A 44 19.21 0.36 4.71
N LYS A 45 20.01 0.62 3.67
CA LYS A 45 21.46 0.39 3.70
C LYS A 45 22.13 1.24 4.78
N ALA A 46 21.77 2.53 4.87
CA ALA A 46 22.34 3.42 5.87
C ALA A 46 21.99 3.04 7.31
N LEU A 47 20.75 2.61 7.55
CA LEU A 47 20.31 2.10 8.84
C LEU A 47 21.02 0.80 9.20
N LYS A 48 21.25 -0.09 8.23
CA LYS A 48 22.02 -1.33 8.43
C LYS A 48 23.46 -1.04 8.82
N GLU A 49 24.13 -0.13 8.11
CA GLU A 49 25.53 0.26 8.39
C GLU A 49 25.69 0.93 9.75
N ARG A 50 24.70 1.76 10.16
CA ARG A 50 24.63 2.30 11.52
C ARG A 50 24.47 1.20 12.57
N LYS A 51 23.56 0.24 12.33
CA LYS A 51 23.34 -0.89 13.25
C LYS A 51 24.59 -1.77 13.39
N GLU A 52 25.33 -1.94 12.30
CA GLU A 52 26.59 -2.70 12.28
C GLU A 52 27.79 -1.93 12.87
N GLY A 53 27.60 -0.68 13.34
CA GLY A 53 28.66 0.12 13.95
C GLY A 53 29.74 0.60 12.98
N LYS A 54 29.58 0.37 11.67
CA LYS A 54 30.53 0.76 10.62
C LYS A 54 30.51 2.25 10.31
N ARG A 55 29.53 2.98 10.86
CA ARG A 55 29.43 4.44 10.78
C ARG A 55 29.43 4.99 12.18
N GLU A 56 30.48 5.73 12.51
CA GLU A 56 30.53 6.51 13.73
C GLU A 56 29.48 7.61 13.68
N ILE A 57 28.85 7.86 14.83
CA ILE A 57 27.91 8.95 15.00
C ILE A 57 28.77 10.21 15.14
N ALA A 58 28.75 11.06 14.11
CA ALA A 58 29.25 12.42 14.21
C ALA A 58 28.34 13.25 15.12
#